data_AF-A0A7H0GWJ4-F1
#
_entry.id   AF-A0A7H0GWJ4-F1
#
_cell.length_a   1.000
_cell.length_b   1.000
_cell.length_c   1.000
_cell.angle_alpha   90.00
_cell.angle_beta   90.00
_cell.angle_gamma   90.00
#
_symmetry.space_group_name_H-M   'P 1'
#
loop_
_entity.id
_entity.type
_entity.pdbx_description
1 polymer ?
#
loop_
_entity_poly.entity_id
_entity_poly.type
_entity_poly.pdbx_seq_one_letter_code
_entity_poly.pdbx_strand_id
1 'polypeptide(L)'
;MCAGAYRGGISLSWAISSSIQLVIAGSALALMLTQRKEIAADFRRSWQAFRHPRNRYLLLASLSILAVLGIRLLHQSTLAPANFDSGLYHFQTLKWLNEYPTVPGLGNLHGRLAFNSSWFPLLSLFRYGSPAGPMYGLGAFCM
;
A
#
# COMPACT_ATOMS: atom_id res chain seq x y z
N MET A 1 -23.59 -20.30 8.64
CA MET A 1 -22.84 -19.40 9.54
C MET A 1 -21.65 -18.85 8.77
N CYS A 2 -21.61 -17.52 8.64
CA CYS A 2 -20.52 -16.62 8.26
C CYS A 2 -19.56 -17.04 7.13
N ALA A 3 -19.86 -16.60 5.89
CA ALA A 3 -18.82 -16.33 4.91
C ALA A 3 -18.96 -14.87 4.48
N GLY A 4 -18.27 -13.98 5.18
CA GLY A 4 -18.01 -12.64 4.70
C GLY A 4 -17.25 -12.78 3.39
N ALA A 5 -17.95 -12.56 2.29
CA ALA A 5 -17.36 -12.50 0.96
C ALA A 5 -16.41 -11.30 0.93
N TYR A 6 -15.12 -11.55 1.17
CA TYR A 6 -14.06 -10.57 0.98
C TYR A 6 -14.02 -10.22 -0.51
N ARG A 7 -14.71 -9.13 -0.87
CA ARG A 7 -14.69 -8.50 -2.19
C ARG A 7 -13.31 -7.87 -2.43
N GLY A 8 -12.29 -8.69 -2.64
CA GLY A 8 -11.03 -8.29 -3.26
C GLY A 8 -11.23 -8.15 -4.77
N GLY A 9 -11.90 -7.08 -5.21
CA GLY A 9 -12.36 -6.91 -6.59
C GLY A 9 -11.25 -6.77 -7.65
N ILE A 10 -10.04 -6.38 -7.24
CA ILE A 10 -9.03 -5.82 -8.16
C ILE A 10 -8.28 -6.91 -8.96
N SER A 11 -8.23 -8.16 -8.47
CA SER A 11 -7.45 -9.26 -9.07
C SER A 11 -8.30 -10.43 -9.60
N LEU A 12 -9.63 -10.28 -9.67
CA LEU A 12 -10.54 -11.37 -10.05
C LEU A 12 -10.35 -11.87 -11.50
N SER A 13 -9.95 -10.99 -12.41
CA SER A 13 -9.84 -11.32 -13.84
C SER A 13 -8.47 -10.98 -14.43
N TRP A 14 -7.67 -10.18 -13.72
CA TRP A 14 -6.37 -9.70 -14.17
C TRP A 14 -5.35 -9.78 -13.03
N ALA A 15 -4.11 -10.09 -13.38
CA ALA A 15 -3.00 -9.88 -12.47
C ALA A 15 -2.82 -8.37 -12.21
N ILE A 16 -2.39 -8.01 -11.00
CA ILE A 16 -2.11 -6.63 -10.62
C ILE A 16 -0.86 -6.20 -11.39
N SER A 17 -1.05 -5.64 -12.59
CA SER A 17 0.01 -5.30 -13.52
C SER A 17 0.31 -3.79 -13.49
N SER A 18 1.39 -3.39 -14.16
CA SER A 18 1.76 -1.98 -14.29
C SER A 18 0.71 -1.16 -15.03
N SER A 19 -0.14 -1.78 -15.86
CA SER A 19 -1.29 -1.12 -16.48
C SER A 19 -2.31 -0.64 -15.44
N ILE A 20 -2.57 -1.43 -14.40
CA ILE A 20 -3.47 -1.05 -13.30
C ILE A 20 -2.87 0.11 -12.50
N GLN A 21 -1.55 0.09 -12.28
CA GLN A 21 -0.83 1.20 -11.63
C GLN A 21 -1.02 2.51 -12.42
N LEU A 22 -0.91 2.46 -13.75
CA LEU A 22 -1.10 3.63 -14.62
C LEU A 22 -2.54 4.14 -14.60
N VAL A 23 -3.54 3.25 -14.61
CA VAL A 23 -4.96 3.65 -14.51
C VAL A 23 -5.23 4.33 -13.17
N ILE A 24 -4.73 3.77 -12.07
CA ILE A 24 -4.88 4.36 -10.74
C ILE A 24 -4.16 5.71 -10.69
N ALA A 25 -2.91 5.79 -11.12
CA ALA A 25 -2.15 7.04 -11.15
C ALA A 25 -2.82 8.10 -12.02
N GLY A 26 -3.32 7.73 -13.20
CA GLY A 26 -4.05 8.62 -14.09
C GLY A 26 -5.37 9.10 -13.50
N SER A 27 -6.14 8.22 -12.85
CA SER A 27 -7.38 8.59 -12.17
C SER A 27 -7.12 9.52 -10.97
N ALA A 28 -6.09 9.23 -10.17
CA ALA A 28 -5.68 10.06 -9.05
C ALA A 28 -5.22 11.43 -9.55
N LEU A 29 -4.41 11.48 -10.62
CA LEU A 29 -4.00 12.72 -11.26
C LEU A 29 -5.21 13.51 -11.78
N ALA A 30 -6.17 12.86 -12.46
CA ALA A 30 -7.38 13.51 -12.96
C ALA A 30 -8.23 14.10 -11.81
N LEU A 31 -8.39 13.36 -10.70
CA LEU A 31 -9.05 13.86 -9.49
C LEU A 31 -8.30 15.06 -8.90
N MET A 32 -6.96 14.99 -8.81
CA MET A 32 -6.14 16.10 -8.33
C MET A 32 -6.25 17.33 -9.24
N LEU A 33 -6.33 17.15 -10.56
CA LEU A 33 -6.46 18.25 -11.53
C LEU A 33 -7.85 18.88 -11.54
N THR A 34 -8.90 18.09 -11.35
CA THR A 34 -10.29 18.57 -11.26
C THR A 34 -10.51 19.33 -9.96
N GLN A 35 -10.02 18.81 -8.83
CA GLN A 35 -10.14 19.42 -7.51
C GLN A 35 -8.99 20.40 -7.17
N ARG A 36 -8.14 20.77 -8.15
CA ARG A 36 -6.93 21.58 -7.92
C ARG A 36 -7.19 22.89 -7.16
N LYS A 37 -8.36 23.51 -7.36
CA LYS A 37 -8.72 24.78 -6.69
C LYS A 37 -9.06 24.57 -5.22
N GLU A 38 -9.79 23.50 -4.92
CA GLU A 38 -10.15 23.10 -3.56
C GLU A 38 -8.91 22.66 -2.80
N ILE A 39 -8.08 21.80 -3.40
CA ILE A 39 -6.79 21.38 -2.86
C ILE A 39 -5.90 22.59 -2.57
N ALA A 40 -5.81 23.55 -3.50
CA ALA A 40 -5.02 24.77 -3.28
C ALA A 40 -5.62 25.67 -2.19
N ALA A 41 -6.95 25.74 -2.06
CA ALA A 41 -7.61 26.52 -1.01
C ALA A 41 -7.40 25.87 0.37
N ASP A 42 -7.57 24.56 0.48
CA ASP A 42 -7.36 23.82 1.73
C ASP A 42 -5.89 23.77 2.12
N PHE A 43 -4.98 23.68 1.14
CA PHE A 43 -3.54 23.82 1.39
C PHE A 43 -3.21 25.21 1.93
N ARG A 44 -3.76 26.28 1.34
CA ARG A 44 -3.57 27.66 1.85
C ARG A 44 -4.14 27.84 3.26
N ARG A 45 -5.35 27.32 3.53
CA ARG A 45 -5.97 27.36 4.87
C ARG A 45 -5.13 26.61 5.90
N SER A 46 -4.68 25.40 5.56
CA SER A 46 -3.82 24.59 6.42
C SER A 46 -2.48 25.28 6.67
N TRP A 47 -1.89 25.89 5.64
CA TRP A 47 -0.65 26.65 5.74
C TRP A 47 -0.80 27.89 6.63
N GLN A 48 -1.93 28.60 6.53
CA GLN A 48 -2.24 29.74 7.39
C GLN A 48 -2.46 29.30 8.85
N ALA A 49 -3.14 28.17 9.08
CA ALA A 49 -3.25 27.56 10.41
C ALA A 49 -1.87 27.14 10.96
N PHE A 50 -0.98 26.66 10.09
CA PHE A 50 0.41 26.30 10.43
C PHE A 50 1.26 27.51 10.85
N ARG A 51 1.02 28.67 10.21
CA ARG A 51 1.70 29.93 10.55
C ARG A 51 1.22 30.57 11.86
N HIS A 52 0.12 30.10 12.43
CA HIS A 52 -0.44 30.70 13.64
C HIS A 52 0.44 30.37 14.88
N PRO A 53 0.99 31.37 15.59
CA PRO A 53 2.02 31.16 16.62
C PRO A 53 1.53 30.35 17.84
N ARG A 54 0.20 30.33 18.06
CA ARG A 54 -0.45 29.59 19.14
C ARG A 54 -0.28 28.05 19.03
N ASN A 55 -0.07 27.50 17.83
CA ASN A 55 -0.05 26.05 17.61
C ASN A 55 1.35 25.46 17.38
N ARG A 56 2.41 26.27 17.48
CA ARG A 56 3.78 25.87 17.11
C ARG A 56 4.28 24.61 17.83
N TYR A 57 3.93 24.42 19.09
CA TYR A 57 4.38 23.26 19.88
C TYR A 57 3.71 21.96 19.45
N LEU A 58 2.41 22.00 19.14
CA LEU A 58 1.69 20.84 18.61
C LEU A 58 2.21 20.46 17.22
N LEU A 59 2.57 21.45 16.40
CA LEU A 59 3.18 21.23 15.10
C LEU A 59 4.57 20.59 15.24
N LEU A 60 5.43 21.14 16.09
CA LEU A 60 6.75 20.56 16.36
C LEU A 60 6.66 19.15 16.92
N ALA A 61 5.69 18.87 17.81
CA ALA A 61 5.42 17.53 18.32
C ALA A 61 4.94 16.58 17.20
N SER A 62 4.04 17.03 16.32
CA SER A 62 3.59 16.20 15.19
C SER A 62 4.74 15.90 14.22
N LEU A 63 5.59 16.88 13.92
CA LEU A 63 6.75 16.72 13.06
C LEU A 63 7.81 15.81 13.69
N SER A 64 8.05 15.92 15.00
CA SER A 64 8.99 15.05 15.69
C SER A 64 8.49 13.59 15.72
N ILE A 65 7.19 13.38 15.95
CA ILE A 65 6.58 12.04 15.86
C ILE A 65 6.73 11.48 14.45
N LEU A 66 6.39 12.26 13.41
CA LEU A 66 6.55 11.84 12.02
C LEU A 66 8.01 11.55 11.66
N ALA A 67 8.95 12.35 12.16
CA ALA A 67 10.37 12.13 11.95
C ALA A 67 10.85 10.82 12.59
N VAL A 68 10.47 10.56 13.85
CA VAL A 68 10.81 9.30 14.54
C VAL A 68 10.21 8.10 13.82
N LEU A 69 8.93 8.17 13.43
CA LEU A 69 8.27 7.11 12.67
C LEU A 69 8.94 6.90 11.31
N GLY A 70 9.27 7.97 10.59
CA GLY A 70 9.96 7.93 9.31
C GLY A 70 11.34 7.27 9.42
N ILE A 71 12.15 7.67 10.40
CA ILE A 71 13.47 7.07 10.64
C ILE A 71 13.34 5.59 10.98
N ARG A 72 12.36 5.22 11.82
CA ARG A 72 12.09 3.81 12.16
C ARG A 72 11.73 3.00 10.91
N LEU A 73 10.83 3.50 10.06
CA LEU A 73 10.43 2.83 8.83
C LEU A 73 11.61 2.67 7.84
N LEU A 74 12.43 3.71 7.69
CA LEU A 74 13.62 3.66 6.83
C LEU A 74 14.62 2.62 7.34
N HIS A 75 14.90 2.62 8.64
CA HIS A 75 15.78 1.63 9.25
C HIS A 75 15.26 0.21 9.01
N GLN A 76 13.98 -0.06 9.27
CA GLN A 76 13.39 -1.38 9.02
C GLN A 76 13.45 -1.80 7.55
N SER A 77 13.36 -0.85 6.62
CA SER A 77 13.45 -1.13 5.19
C SER A 77 14.84 -1.60 4.72
N THR A 78 15.89 -1.37 5.52
CA THR A 78 17.25 -1.81 5.20
C THR A 78 17.57 -3.22 5.70
N LEU A 79 16.74 -3.76 6.57
CA LEU A 79 16.98 -5.04 7.22
C LEU A 79 16.31 -6.18 6.43
N ALA A 80 16.91 -7.38 6.51
CA ALA A 80 16.32 -8.56 5.90
C ALA A 80 15.02 -8.98 6.62
N PRO A 81 13.98 -9.44 5.91
CA PRO A 81 12.77 -9.96 6.53
C PRO A 81 13.10 -11.05 7.55
N ALA A 82 12.77 -10.81 8.82
CA ALA A 82 13.03 -11.76 9.90
C ALA A 82 11.87 -12.75 10.10
N ASN A 83 10.67 -12.39 9.63
CA ASN A 83 9.50 -13.24 9.75
C ASN A 83 9.58 -14.43 8.79
N PHE A 84 9.60 -15.63 9.36
CA PHE A 84 9.69 -16.92 8.67
C PHE A 84 8.66 -17.08 7.54
N ASP A 85 7.44 -16.58 7.74
CA ASP A 85 6.36 -16.66 6.76
C ASP A 85 6.62 -15.83 5.50
N SER A 86 7.56 -14.89 5.56
CA SER A 86 7.85 -13.99 4.46
C SER A 86 8.49 -14.70 3.29
N GLY A 87 9.48 -15.54 3.59
CA GLY A 87 10.14 -16.42 2.63
C GLY A 87 9.24 -17.55 2.13
N LEU A 88 8.21 -17.93 2.90
CA LEU A 88 7.30 -19.01 2.54
C LEU A 88 6.15 -18.53 1.66
N TYR A 89 5.31 -17.62 2.17
CA TYR A 89 4.05 -17.29 1.51
C TYR A 89 3.89 -15.80 1.18
N HIS A 90 4.49 -14.85 1.92
CA HIS A 90 4.28 -13.43 1.61
C HIS A 90 4.81 -13.07 0.22
N PHE A 91 6.08 -13.39 -0.07
CA PHE A 91 6.67 -13.12 -1.38
C PHE A 91 5.97 -13.90 -2.50
N GLN A 92 5.64 -15.18 -2.26
CA GLN A 92 4.97 -16.01 -3.25
C GLN A 92 3.56 -15.50 -3.56
N THR A 93 2.84 -15.02 -2.55
CA THR A 93 1.51 -14.42 -2.70
C THR A 93 1.59 -13.13 -3.51
N LEU A 94 2.55 -12.25 -3.21
CA LEU A 94 2.75 -11.03 -4.00
C LEU A 94 3.12 -11.35 -5.44
N LYS A 95 4.04 -12.29 -5.66
CA LYS A 95 4.42 -12.73 -7.01
C LYS A 95 3.21 -13.26 -7.77
N TRP A 96 2.41 -14.12 -7.13
CA TRP A 96 1.19 -14.65 -7.73
C TRP A 96 0.23 -13.54 -8.13
N LEU A 97 -0.10 -12.61 -7.21
CA LEU A 97 -1.01 -11.50 -7.49
C LEU A 97 -0.55 -10.61 -8.65
N ASN A 98 0.76 -10.54 -8.89
CA ASN A 98 1.37 -9.72 -9.94
C ASN A 98 1.52 -10.42 -11.29
N GLU A 99 1.61 -11.75 -11.30
CA GLU A 99 1.79 -12.58 -12.50
C GLU A 99 0.49 -13.25 -12.97
N TYR A 100 -0.40 -13.60 -12.04
CA TYR A 100 -1.60 -14.39 -12.30
C TYR A 100 -2.85 -13.76 -11.68
N PRO A 101 -4.03 -13.90 -12.33
CA PRO A 101 -5.30 -13.55 -11.71
C PRO A 101 -5.65 -14.51 -10.57
N THR A 102 -6.56 -14.08 -9.70
CA THR A 102 -7.13 -14.92 -8.66
C THR A 102 -8.02 -16.00 -9.28
N VAL A 103 -7.86 -17.26 -8.86
CA VAL A 103 -8.66 -18.37 -9.37
C VAL A 103 -10.00 -18.44 -8.63
N PRO A 104 -11.14 -18.17 -9.30
CA PRO A 104 -12.44 -18.26 -8.65
C PRO A 104 -12.75 -19.71 -8.23
N GLY A 105 -13.38 -19.89 -7.08
CA GLY A 105 -13.74 -21.22 -6.56
C GLY A 105 -12.60 -21.98 -5.86
N LEU A 106 -11.38 -21.45 -5.81
CA LEU A 106 -10.25 -22.09 -5.13
C LEU A 106 -10.52 -22.35 -3.63
N GLY A 107 -11.28 -21.47 -2.98
CA GLY A 107 -11.72 -21.65 -1.59
C GLY A 107 -12.72 -22.79 -1.37
N ASN A 108 -13.44 -23.23 -2.41
CA ASN A 108 -14.37 -24.34 -2.32
C ASN A 108 -13.64 -25.70 -2.22
N LEU A 109 -12.38 -25.77 -2.68
CA LEU A 109 -11.53 -26.94 -2.51
C LEU A 109 -10.99 -27.03 -1.09
N HIS A 110 -10.51 -25.90 -0.56
CA HIS A 110 -10.05 -25.80 0.81
C HIS A 110 -9.99 -24.35 1.27
N GLY A 111 -10.57 -24.04 2.45
CA GLY A 111 -10.72 -22.65 2.93
C GLY A 111 -9.40 -21.87 3.06
N ARG A 112 -8.29 -22.54 3.37
CA ARG A 112 -6.96 -21.89 3.48
C ARG A 112 -6.46 -21.36 2.13
N LEU A 113 -6.91 -21.91 1.01
CA LEU A 113 -6.47 -21.47 -0.32
C LEU A 113 -7.14 -20.15 -0.75
N ALA A 114 -8.27 -19.80 -0.14
CA ALA A 114 -8.91 -18.50 -0.29
C ALA A 114 -8.56 -17.53 0.85
N PHE A 115 -7.73 -17.95 1.81
CA PHE A 115 -7.35 -17.11 2.94
C PHE A 115 -6.16 -16.24 2.56
N ASN A 116 -6.37 -14.93 2.53
CA ASN A 116 -5.35 -13.96 2.15
C ASN A 116 -5.59 -12.64 2.89
N SER A 117 -4.53 -11.93 3.26
CA SER A 117 -4.66 -10.59 3.86
C SER A 117 -5.00 -9.56 2.80
N SER A 118 -5.97 -8.68 3.07
CA SER A 118 -6.28 -7.54 2.19
C SER A 118 -5.10 -6.58 1.98
N TRP A 119 -4.04 -6.74 2.78
CA TRP A 119 -2.78 -6.03 2.65
C TRP A 119 -1.96 -6.43 1.41
N PHE A 120 -1.99 -7.70 0.99
CA PHE A 120 -1.15 -8.16 -0.13
C PHE A 120 -1.55 -7.54 -1.49
N PRO A 121 -2.84 -7.42 -1.83
CA PRO A 121 -3.25 -6.65 -3.02
C PRO A 121 -2.75 -5.21 -2.98
N LEU A 122 -2.81 -4.53 -1.83
CA LEU A 122 -2.31 -3.17 -1.69
C LEU A 122 -0.79 -3.09 -1.92
N LEU A 123 -0.02 -3.98 -1.30
CA LEU A 123 1.43 -4.04 -1.49
C LEU A 123 1.82 -4.37 -2.94
N SER A 124 1.07 -5.24 -3.60
CA SER A 124 1.31 -5.56 -5.02
C SER A 124 1.09 -4.36 -5.94
N LEU A 125 0.17 -3.44 -5.59
CA LEU A 125 -0.03 -2.19 -6.33
C LEU A 125 1.18 -1.25 -6.23
N PHE A 126 1.95 -1.30 -5.15
CA PHE A 126 3.15 -0.48 -4.95
C PHE A 126 4.45 -1.18 -5.39
N ARG A 127 4.37 -2.28 -6.15
CA ARG A 127 5.57 -2.87 -6.75
C ARG A 127 6.28 -1.88 -7.66
N TYR A 128 7.59 -1.97 -7.74
CA TYR A 128 8.38 -1.27 -8.75
C TYR A 128 9.45 -2.18 -9.36
N GLY A 129 9.80 -1.93 -10.61
CA GLY A 129 10.86 -2.66 -11.29
C GLY A 129 12.23 -2.13 -10.89
N SER A 130 13.16 -3.04 -10.57
CA SER A 130 14.58 -2.72 -10.40
C SER A 130 15.41 -3.62 -11.33
N PRO A 131 16.69 -3.27 -11.60
CA PRO A 131 17.58 -4.14 -12.39
C PRO A 131 17.77 -5.55 -11.80
N ALA A 132 17.55 -5.71 -10.50
CA ALA A 132 17.64 -7.01 -9.81
C ALA A 132 16.32 -7.80 -9.81
N GLY A 133 15.25 -7.25 -10.41
CA GLY A 133 13.91 -7.85 -10.42
C GLY A 133 12.84 -6.96 -9.77
N PRO A 134 11.59 -7.44 -9.71
CA PRO A 134 10.50 -6.71 -9.07
C PRO A 134 10.72 -6.61 -7.56
N MET A 135 10.61 -5.39 -7.04
CA MET A 135 10.76 -5.10 -5.62
C MET A 135 9.40 -4.89 -4.96
N TYR A 136 9.23 -5.46 -3.77
CA TYR A 136 8.02 -5.35 -2.96
C TYR A 136 8.35 -4.67 -1.63
N GLY A 137 7.51 -3.73 -1.19
CA GLY A 137 7.67 -2.99 0.07
C GLY A 137 7.35 -3.81 1.33
N LEU A 138 7.94 -5.01 1.46
CA LEU A 138 7.67 -5.95 2.57
C LEU A 138 8.58 -5.73 3.80
N GLY A 139 9.72 -5.05 3.65
CA GLY A 139 10.73 -4.91 4.71
C GLY A 139 10.22 -4.28 6.00
N ALA A 140 9.32 -3.29 5.91
CA ALA A 140 8.74 -2.65 7.10
C ALA A 140 7.67 -3.50 7.82
N PHE A 141 7.13 -4.53 7.16
CA PHE A 141 6.02 -5.35 7.68
C PHE A 141 6.46 -6.76 8.12
N CYS A 142 7.53 -7.28 7.54
CA CYS A 142 7.98 -8.65 7.70
C CYS A 142 9.09 -8.82 8.75
N MET A 143 9.10 -7.94 9.74
CA MET A 143 9.96 -8.00 10.92
C MET A 143 9.22 -8.57 12.12
#